data_AF-A0A133V4B9-F1
#
_entry.id   AF-A0A133V4B9-F1
#
_cell.length_a   1.000
_cell.length_b   1.000
_cell.length_c   1.000
_cell.angle_alpha   90.00
_cell.angle_beta   90.00
_cell.angle_gamma   90.00
#
_symmetry.space_group_name_H-M   'P 1'
#
loop_
_entity.id
_entity.type
_entity.pdbx_description
1 polymer ?
#
loop_
_entity_poly.entity_id
_entity_poly.type
_entity_poly.pdbx_seq_one_letter_code
_entity_poly.pdbx_strand_id
1 'polypeptide(L)'
;MKQARIEVEDLEEWQGFFRSIYGDPEVVVSVPRRLEYKNREGEVTVNFDSVEILGSWTEVEVCVTERGDIDGALGTVKEIFKALGYKGEVESKTYPEMLEEGSHEP
;
A
#
# COMPACT_ATOMS: atom_id res chain seq x y z
N MET A 1 -3.85 -11.12 6.32
CA MET A 1 -3.14 -10.24 7.29
C MET A 1 -4.14 -9.20 7.78
N LYS A 2 -4.17 -8.86 9.08
CA LYS A 2 -4.99 -7.75 9.59
C LYS A 2 -4.09 -6.53 9.69
N GLN A 3 -4.54 -5.40 9.15
CA GLN A 3 -3.81 -4.13 9.23
C GLN A 3 -4.75 -3.07 9.81
N ALA A 4 -4.18 -2.10 10.51
CA ALA A 4 -4.88 -0.92 11.01
C ALA A 4 -4.07 0.31 10.62
N ARG A 5 -4.75 1.33 10.10
CA ARG A 5 -4.16 2.63 9.83
C ARG A 5 -4.72 3.61 10.85
N ILE A 6 -3.84 4.35 11.51
CA ILE A 6 -4.18 5.35 12.52
C ILE A 6 -3.52 6.65 12.09
N GLU A 7 -4.29 7.73 12.07
CA GLU A 7 -3.75 9.07 11.85
C GLU A 7 -2.99 9.52 13.11
N VAL A 8 -1.80 10.09 12.92
CA VAL A 8 -0.95 10.57 14.01
C VAL A 8 -0.65 12.06 13.83
N GLU A 9 -0.68 12.81 14.92
CA GLU A 9 -0.48 14.26 14.89
C GLU A 9 1.00 14.65 14.83
N ASP A 10 1.88 13.90 15.51
CA ASP A 10 3.32 14.16 15.57
C ASP A 10 4.13 12.94 15.10
N LEU A 11 4.55 12.96 13.83
CA LEU A 11 5.31 11.86 13.24
C LEU A 11 6.66 11.63 13.95
N GLU A 12 7.32 12.68 14.43
CA GLU A 12 8.64 12.59 15.05
C GLU A 12 8.56 11.91 16.41
N GLU A 13 7.54 12.25 17.20
CA GLU A 13 7.26 11.60 18.48
C GLU A 13 7.03 10.08 18.29
N TRP A 14 6.17 9.71 17.34
CA TRP A 14 5.88 8.30 17.06
C TRP A 14 7.09 7.55 16.54
N GLN A 15 7.90 8.16 15.67
CA GLN A 15 9.16 7.57 15.21
C GLN A 15 10.13 7.35 16.38
N GLY A 16 10.27 8.32 17.29
CA GLY A 16 11.11 8.19 18.48
C GLY A 16 10.63 7.06 19.40
N PHE A 17 9.32 6.96 19.63
CA PHE A 17 8.71 5.88 20.39
C PHE A 17 9.05 4.51 19.78
N PHE A 18 8.81 4.30 18.49
CA PHE A 18 9.11 3.03 17.85
C PHE A 18 10.60 2.71 17.85
N ARG A 19 11.47 3.71 17.65
CA ARG A 19 12.92 3.50 17.72
C ARG A 19 13.38 3.02 19.09
N SER A 20 12.77 3.53 20.16
CA SER A 20 13.11 3.13 21.54
C SER A 20 12.78 1.68 21.86
N ILE A 21 11.78 1.09 21.17
CA ILE A 21 11.31 -0.27 21.41
C ILE A 21 11.98 -1.26 20.45
N TYR A 22 12.09 -0.89 19.17
CA TYR A 22 12.46 -1.80 18.09
C TYR A 22 13.84 -1.52 17.48
N GLY A 23 14.55 -0.48 17.94
CA GLY A 23 15.82 -0.04 17.35
C GLY A 23 15.60 0.86 16.12
N ASP A 24 16.60 1.02 15.25
CA ASP A 24 16.47 1.79 14.02
C ASP A 24 16.00 0.89 12.86
N PRO A 25 14.69 0.82 12.54
CA PRO A 25 14.23 0.01 11.42
C PRO A 25 14.66 0.62 10.09
N GLU A 26 14.90 -0.23 9.09
CA GLU A 26 14.94 0.24 7.71
C GLU A 26 13.56 0.76 7.31
N VAL A 27 13.53 1.99 6.79
CA VAL A 27 12.30 2.67 6.38
C VAL A 27 12.32 2.82 4.87
N VAL A 28 11.34 2.22 4.21
CA VAL A 28 11.06 2.51 2.80
C VAL A 28 10.16 3.73 2.74
N VAL A 29 10.63 4.79 2.07
CA VAL A 29 9.86 6.01 1.85
C VAL A 29 9.26 5.95 0.45
N SER A 30 7.93 5.95 0.36
CA SER A 30 7.20 6.19 -0.89
C SER A 30 6.45 7.52 -0.80
N VAL A 31 6.35 8.23 -1.91
CA VAL A 31 5.55 9.47 -2.02
C VAL A 31 4.32 9.15 -2.88
N PRO A 32 3.21 8.71 -2.26
CA PRO A 32 2.00 8.35 -3.00
C PRO A 32 1.28 9.59 -3.52
N ARG A 33 0.79 9.55 -4.76
CA ARG A 33 -0.38 10.34 -5.17
C ARG A 33 -1.61 9.49 -4.93
N ARG A 34 -2.47 9.89 -4.00
CA ARG A 34 -3.59 9.07 -3.56
C ARG A 34 -4.93 9.60 -4.01
N LEU A 35 -5.81 8.70 -4.44
CA LEU A 35 -7.25 8.92 -4.59
C LEU A 35 -7.99 8.04 -3.57
N GLU A 36 -8.70 8.68 -2.64
CA GLU A 36 -9.53 7.99 -1.64
C GLU A 36 -11.00 8.26 -1.95
N TYR A 37 -11.81 7.21 -1.94
CA TYR A 37 -13.27 7.33 -2.03
C TYR A 37 -13.96 6.18 -1.30
N LYS A 38 -15.18 6.44 -0.82
CA LYS A 38 -16.01 5.42 -0.15
C LYS A 38 -17.06 4.89 -1.14
N ASN A 39 -17.17 3.58 -1.25
CA ASN A 39 -18.25 2.92 -1.99
C ASN A 39 -19.11 2.07 -1.04
N ARG A 40 -20.03 1.26 -1.59
CA ARG A 40 -20.90 0.39 -0.78
C ARG A 40 -20.16 -0.77 -0.12
N GLU A 41 -19.04 -1.20 -0.68
CA GLU A 41 -18.23 -2.34 -0.24
C GLU A 41 -17.18 -1.94 0.79
N GLY A 42 -16.85 -0.65 0.91
CA GLY A 42 -15.90 -0.17 1.89
C GLY A 42 -15.20 1.12 1.48
N GLU A 43 -14.09 1.40 2.17
CA GLU A 43 -13.17 2.46 1.78
C GLU A 43 -12.24 1.94 0.69
N VAL A 44 -12.24 2.64 -0.44
CA VAL A 44 -11.39 2.33 -1.59
C VAL A 44 -10.27 3.34 -1.66
N THR A 45 -9.05 2.84 -1.76
CA THR A 45 -7.85 3.66 -1.96
C THR A 45 -7.16 3.24 -3.24
N VAL A 46 -6.85 4.21 -4.10
CA VAL A 46 -5.99 4.02 -5.27
C VAL A 46 -4.73 4.87 -5.06
N ASN A 47 -3.58 4.21 -4.91
CA ASN A 47 -2.28 4.86 -4.81
C ASN A 47 -1.58 4.82 -6.18
N PHE A 48 -1.01 5.95 -6.59
CA PHE A 48 -0.07 6.06 -7.70
C PHE A 48 1.28 6.44 -7.13
N ASP A 49 2.13 5.44 -6.92
CA ASP A 49 3.40 5.60 -6.21
C ASP A 49 4.53 5.85 -7.18
N SER A 50 5.44 6.73 -6.79
CA SER A 50 6.79 6.77 -7.33
C SER A 50 7.72 6.30 -6.22
N VAL A 51 8.31 5.12 -6.39
CA VAL A 51 9.25 4.55 -5.44
C VAL A 51 10.66 4.73 -6.01
N GLU A 52 11.55 5.29 -5.20
CA GLU A 52 12.95 5.46 -5.56
C GLU A 52 13.53 4.10 -5.98
N ILE A 53 14.15 4.02 -7.17
CA ILE A 53 14.70 2.81 -7.80
C ILE A 53 13.65 1.86 -8.43
N LEU A 54 12.50 1.61 -7.79
CA LEU A 54 11.50 0.68 -8.34
C LEU A 54 10.59 1.29 -9.42
N GLY A 55 10.58 2.62 -9.57
CA GLY A 55 9.80 3.31 -10.60
C GLY A 55 8.36 3.59 -10.20
N SER A 56 7.45 3.59 -11.18
CA SER A 56 6.04 3.97 -10.98
C SER A 56 5.14 2.75 -10.77
N TRP A 57 4.33 2.80 -9.72
CA TRP A 57 3.46 1.71 -9.30
C TRP A 57 2.03 2.18 -9.08
N THR A 58 1.08 1.26 -9.16
CA THR A 58 -0.32 1.53 -8.86
C THR A 58 -0.86 0.42 -7.97
N GLU A 59 -1.37 0.82 -6.81
CA GLU A 59 -1.99 -0.07 -5.84
C GLU A 59 -3.47 0.29 -5.70
N VAL A 60 -4.32 -0.73 -5.57
CA VAL A 60 -5.74 -0.58 -5.30
C VAL A 60 -6.10 -1.42 -4.08
N GLU A 61 -6.56 -0.75 -3.03
CA GLU A 61 -6.96 -1.36 -1.77
C GLU A 61 -8.45 -1.14 -1.51
N VAL A 62 -9.13 -2.14 -0.94
CA VAL A 62 -10.50 -2.01 -0.44
C VAL A 62 -10.55 -2.56 0.98
N CYS A 63 -10.83 -1.71 1.96
CA CYS A 63 -10.92 -2.10 3.36
C CYS A 63 -12.34 -2.55 3.71
N VAL A 64 -12.48 -3.78 4.20
CA VAL A 64 -13.74 -4.36 4.68
C VAL A 64 -13.68 -4.65 6.18
N THR A 65 -14.82 -4.54 6.86
CA THR A 65 -14.92 -4.86 8.30
C THR A 65 -15.21 -6.34 8.54
N GLU A 66 -16.01 -6.96 7.68
CA GLU A 66 -16.42 -8.36 7.81
C GLU A 66 -15.66 -9.23 6.82
N ARG A 67 -15.28 -10.42 7.29
CA ARG A 67 -14.55 -11.38 6.44
C ARG A 67 -15.37 -11.85 5.23
N GLY A 68 -16.70 -11.86 5.35
CA GLY A 68 -17.61 -12.27 4.28
C GLY A 68 -17.58 -11.35 3.05
N ASP A 69 -17.13 -10.11 3.21
CA ASP A 69 -17.17 -9.10 2.14
C ASP A 69 -15.89 -9.07 1.29
N ILE A 70 -14.87 -9.88 1.66
CA ILE A 70 -13.56 -9.93 0.97
C ILE A 70 -13.72 -10.25 -0.52
N ASP A 71 -14.63 -11.16 -0.88
CA ASP A 71 -14.82 -11.55 -2.28
C ASP A 71 -15.42 -10.40 -3.11
N GLY A 72 -16.34 -9.62 -2.53
CA GLY A 72 -16.92 -8.42 -3.15
C GLY A 72 -15.89 -7.31 -3.31
N ALA A 73 -15.08 -7.10 -2.28
CA ALA A 73 -13.94 -6.17 -2.31
C ALA A 73 -12.93 -6.55 -3.40
N LEU A 74 -12.58 -7.83 -3.55
CA LEU A 74 -11.69 -8.31 -4.61
C LEU A 74 -12.29 -8.08 -6.01
N GLY A 75 -13.60 -8.23 -6.16
CA GLY A 75 -14.31 -7.85 -7.38
C GLY A 75 -14.13 -6.38 -7.73
N THR A 76 -14.34 -5.51 -6.73
CA THR A 76 -14.13 -4.05 -6.87
C THR A 76 -12.70 -3.71 -7.29
N VAL A 77 -11.69 -4.31 -6.66
CA VAL A 77 -10.28 -4.11 -7.03
C VAL A 77 -10.03 -4.43 -8.51
N LYS A 78 -10.54 -5.57 -8.99
CA LYS A 78 -10.37 -6.00 -10.38
C LYS A 78 -11.05 -5.07 -11.37
N GLU A 79 -12.23 -4.56 -11.04
CA GLU A 79 -12.95 -3.60 -11.89
C GLU A 79 -12.19 -2.27 -12.01
N ILE A 80 -11.62 -1.79 -10.91
CA ILE A 80 -10.80 -0.56 -10.90
C ILE A 80 -9.55 -0.75 -11.76
N PHE A 81 -8.79 -1.83 -11.57
CA PHE A 81 -7.61 -2.11 -12.40
C PHE A 81 -7.98 -2.20 -13.89
N LYS A 82 -9.09 -2.85 -14.22
CA LYS A 82 -9.59 -2.91 -15.59
C LYS A 82 -9.92 -1.51 -16.14
N ALA A 83 -10.56 -0.65 -15.34
CA ALA A 83 -10.90 0.72 -15.73
C ALA A 83 -9.66 1.59 -15.92
N LEU A 84 -8.61 1.37 -15.12
CA LEU A 84 -7.29 2.00 -15.26
C LEU A 84 -6.50 1.46 -16.47
N GLY A 85 -7.04 0.48 -17.20
CA GLY A 85 -6.43 -0.07 -18.41
C GLY A 85 -5.32 -1.08 -18.14
N TYR A 86 -5.28 -1.66 -16.94
CA TYR A 86 -4.29 -2.66 -16.56
C TYR A 86 -4.48 -3.96 -17.36
N LYS A 87 -3.38 -4.51 -17.88
CA LYS A 87 -3.36 -5.69 -18.77
C LYS A 87 -2.30 -6.74 -18.40
N GLY A 88 -1.60 -6.54 -17.29
CA GLY A 88 -0.43 -7.34 -16.90
C GLY A 88 -0.68 -8.32 -15.77
N GLU A 89 0.41 -8.88 -15.25
CA GLU A 89 0.44 -9.71 -14.05
C GLU A 89 0.64 -8.85 -12.80
N VAL A 90 -0.18 -9.09 -11.78
CA VAL A 90 -0.13 -8.36 -10.51
C VAL A 90 1.11 -8.78 -9.73
N GLU A 91 1.93 -7.81 -9.33
CA GLU A 91 3.04 -8.04 -8.41
C GLU A 91 2.50 -8.40 -7.02
N SER A 92 3.03 -9.49 -6.45
CA SER A 92 2.62 -9.99 -5.14
C SER A 92 3.60 -9.64 -4.03
N LYS A 93 4.81 -9.20 -4.39
CA LYS A 93 5.85 -8.75 -3.46
C LYS A 93 5.58 -7.31 -3.02
N THR A 94 5.95 -7.02 -1.79
CA THR A 94 5.97 -5.68 -1.21
C THR A 94 7.19 -4.89 -1.69
N TYR A 95 7.15 -3.55 -1.58
CA TYR A 95 8.33 -2.73 -1.93
C TYR A 95 9.61 -3.13 -1.17
N PRO A 96 9.60 -3.41 0.15
CA PRO A 96 10.78 -3.93 0.84
C PRO A 96 11.32 -5.23 0.24
N GLU A 97 10.45 -6.22 -0.03
CA GLU A 97 10.86 -7.50 -0.63
C GLU A 97 11.49 -7.29 -2.02
N MET A 98 10.92 -6.40 -2.84
CA MET A 98 11.49 -6.06 -4.14
C MET A 98 12.85 -5.33 -4.04
N LEU A 99 13.02 -4.47 -3.03
CA LEU A 99 14.28 -3.76 -2.79
C LEU A 99 15.39 -4.70 -2.27
N GLU A 100 15.06 -5.67 -1.42
CA GLU A 100 16.00 -6.68 -0.92
C GLU A 100 16.54 -7.57 -2.05
N GLU A 101 15.65 -7.98 -2.98
CA GLU A 101 16.03 -8.75 -4.17
C GLU A 101 16.84 -7.91 -5.18
N GLY A 102 16.59 -6.60 -5.20
CA GLY A 102 17.25 -5.59 -6.04
C GLY A 102 18.68 -5.23 -5.62
N SER A 103 19.40 -6.13 -4.94
CA SER A 103 20.86 -6.03 -4.69
C SER A 103 21.67 -6.12 -5.99
N HIS A 104 21.35 -5.29 -6.99
CA HIS A 104 21.93 -5.25 -8.32
C HIS A 104 22.35 -3.81 -8.63
N GLU A 105 23.62 -3.68 -9.03
CA GLU A 105 24.37 -2.44 -9.31
C GLU A 105 23.66 -1.49 -10.31
N PRO A 106 24.00 -0.18 -10.25
CA PRO A 106 23.38 0.91 -11.02
C PRO A 106 23.35 0.73 -12.55
#